data_AF-A0A7V8QGA0-F1
#
_entry.id   AF-A0A7V8QGA0-F1
#
_cell.length_a   1.000
_cell.length_b   1.000
_cell.length_c   1.000
_cell.angle_alpha   90.00
_cell.angle_beta   90.00
_cell.angle_gamma   90.00
#
_symmetry.space_group_name_H-M   'P 1'
#
loop_
_entity.id
_entity.type
_entity.pdbx_description
1 polymer ?
#
loop_
_entity_poly.entity_id
_entity_poly.type
_entity_poly.pdbx_seq_one_letter_code
_entity_poly.pdbx_strand_id
1 'polypeptide(L)'
;MSEAGQGQRLFTTDAEAFPWPTVLFALAASLFFLVLTAPDLAAFYELPAVAHRPEVRYGVVAVLALLAWLDVRRHARRRARQKTELEQLRNQVDDLWARNKELQMKAHTYSEHADKLKLFISDKLLEYIEYDEKFLHFKGIAAEVRHNGVISFDKVQTALQRGLSESGADGEPGAGYQSALEALHYLWDLLDLSTAENLTLHIGNLLCEAEEQYCQRLLDSEQARALPNEPAYPPQRAAWRAVAMVRQDPLPAPDGETDYELDDGQVRAHLQPAGELLGKENHFVLLLENLLRNAQFYAAKPGYSAPFAPIAVTLTEEDGDACLRVYNRGPHVREEDLGHLFQLGYSTRRKREHHGRGLGLYFVNEIVKGYEGRIDVHNIDSQPTRYELRLTLQNGEEIVEPVETTIEDGRPRCQAANGEPTRTLEWTTRSPVLAVTVRADGEDTGTTVEGFAKRGRQEFHDPAHPTRPRWRVRYRPKPLANRLEFEPLDVRGVEFEVRLPTARKRVDTAGAALEVGF
;
A
#
# COMPACT_ATOMS: atom_id res chain seq x y z
N MET A 1 41.89 2.93 -9.15
CA MET A 1 43.22 3.55 -9.29
C MET A 1 43.70 3.95 -7.90
N SER A 2 44.92 3.52 -7.53
CA SER A 2 45.68 3.83 -6.30
C SER A 2 45.90 2.65 -5.36
N GLU A 3 46.52 1.57 -5.85
CA GLU A 3 47.18 0.57 -4.98
C GLU A 3 48.27 -0.24 -5.71
N ALA A 4 48.89 0.33 -6.74
CA ALA A 4 49.94 -0.32 -7.53
C ALA A 4 51.38 0.03 -7.07
N GLY A 5 51.57 0.42 -5.80
CA GLY A 5 52.78 1.13 -5.36
C GLY A 5 53.69 0.44 -4.34
N GLN A 6 53.38 -0.76 -3.83
CA GLN A 6 54.13 -1.35 -2.70
C GLN A 6 54.83 -2.71 -2.98
N GLY A 7 55.01 -3.06 -4.26
CA GLY A 7 55.57 -4.36 -4.66
C GLY A 7 57.09 -4.46 -4.83
N GLN A 8 57.88 -3.45 -4.43
CA GLN A 8 59.34 -3.46 -4.66
C GLN A 8 60.09 -2.88 -3.47
N ARG A 9 60.39 -3.71 -2.48
CA ARG A 9 61.50 -3.60 -1.51
C ARG A 9 61.28 -4.68 -0.46
N LEU A 10 61.83 -5.88 -0.65
CA LEU A 10 62.10 -6.87 0.43
C LEU A 10 62.64 -8.18 -0.15
N PHE A 11 63.64 -8.10 -1.03
CA PHE A 11 64.50 -9.26 -1.31
C PHE A 11 65.94 -8.76 -1.43
N THR A 12 66.42 -8.05 -0.40
CA THR A 12 67.85 -8.12 -0.09
C THR A 12 68.04 -9.49 0.53
N THR A 13 68.43 -10.45 -0.30
CA THR A 13 68.94 -11.73 0.14
C THR A 13 70.11 -11.43 1.08
N ASP A 14 69.88 -11.55 2.39
CA ASP A 14 70.95 -11.80 3.34
C ASP A 14 71.57 -13.13 2.90
N ALA A 15 72.53 -13.04 1.98
CA ALA A 15 73.26 -14.16 1.43
C ALA A 15 73.70 -15.03 2.60
N GLU A 16 73.43 -16.33 2.48
CA GLU A 16 73.70 -17.35 3.48
C GLU A 16 75.09 -17.14 4.09
N ALA A 17 75.14 -16.45 5.23
CA ALA A 17 76.40 -16.11 5.88
C ALA A 17 76.92 -17.39 6.54
N PHE A 18 77.55 -18.22 5.71
CA PHE A 18 78.30 -19.41 6.09
C PHE A 18 79.29 -19.01 7.20
N PRO A 19 79.54 -19.86 8.22
CA PRO A 19 80.37 -19.53 9.38
C PRO A 19 81.87 -19.51 9.03
N TRP A 20 82.24 -18.78 7.97
CA TRP A 20 83.60 -18.51 7.54
C TRP A 20 84.57 -18.17 8.68
N PRO A 21 84.25 -17.26 9.63
CA PRO A 21 85.20 -16.94 10.69
C PRO A 21 85.51 -18.13 11.60
N THR A 22 84.51 -18.95 11.95
CA THR A 22 84.71 -20.14 12.78
C THR A 22 85.45 -21.24 12.04
N VAL A 23 85.11 -21.46 10.76
CA VAL A 23 85.78 -22.46 9.90
C VAL A 23 87.26 -22.08 9.67
N LEU A 24 87.54 -20.82 9.35
CA LEU A 24 88.91 -20.32 9.14
C LEU A 24 89.72 -20.40 10.44
N PHE A 25 89.14 -20.04 11.58
CA PHE A 25 89.80 -20.15 12.88
C PHE A 25 90.04 -21.62 13.29
N ALA A 26 89.10 -22.52 12.98
CA ALA A 26 89.27 -23.96 13.22
C ALA A 26 90.44 -24.55 12.43
N LEU A 27 90.58 -24.16 11.16
CA LEU A 27 91.72 -24.56 10.32
C LEU A 27 93.03 -24.03 10.88
N ALA A 28 93.09 -22.74 11.26
CA ALA A 28 94.28 -22.15 11.86
C ALA A 28 94.65 -22.80 13.20
N ALA A 29 93.67 -23.08 14.06
CA ALA A 29 93.88 -23.77 15.32
C ALA A 29 94.39 -25.20 15.11
N SER A 30 93.83 -25.93 14.15
CA SER A 30 94.27 -27.29 13.80
C SER A 30 95.72 -27.30 13.32
N LEU A 31 96.10 -26.34 12.47
CA LEU A 31 97.48 -26.16 12.01
C LEU A 31 98.42 -25.84 13.20
N PHE A 32 98.00 -24.93 14.09
CA PHE A 32 98.76 -24.59 15.29
C PHE A 32 99.01 -25.81 16.20
N PHE A 33 98.00 -26.64 16.44
CA PHE A 33 98.17 -27.87 17.22
C PHE A 33 99.05 -28.91 16.52
N LEU A 34 98.96 -29.05 15.19
CA LEU A 34 99.78 -29.99 14.41
C LEU A 34 101.27 -29.62 14.46
N VAL A 35 101.59 -28.33 14.38
CA VAL A 35 102.98 -27.86 14.52
C VAL A 35 103.49 -28.08 15.95
N LEU A 36 102.64 -27.95 16.97
CA LEU A 36 103.04 -28.17 18.38
C LEU A 36 103.28 -29.63 18.75
N THR A 37 102.68 -30.60 18.03
CA THR A 37 102.83 -32.04 18.33
C THR A 37 103.96 -32.71 17.55
N ALA A 38 104.39 -32.14 16.44
CA ALA A 38 105.48 -32.66 15.60
C ALA A 38 106.83 -31.95 15.93
N PRO A 39 107.78 -32.64 16.59
CA PRO A 39 109.01 -32.01 17.07
C PRO A 39 109.91 -31.45 15.95
N ASP A 40 109.92 -32.08 14.78
CA ASP A 40 110.71 -31.62 13.63
C ASP A 40 110.16 -30.31 13.04
N LEU A 41 108.84 -30.14 13.01
CA LEU A 41 108.17 -28.95 12.47
C LEU A 41 108.25 -27.76 13.44
N ALA A 42 108.14 -28.02 14.75
CA ALA A 42 108.30 -26.99 15.77
C ALA A 42 109.71 -26.37 15.75
N ALA A 43 110.74 -27.19 15.48
CA ALA A 43 112.12 -26.74 15.36
C ALA A 43 112.38 -25.91 14.09
N PHE A 44 111.68 -26.19 12.99
CA PHE A 44 111.82 -25.45 11.73
C PHE A 44 111.19 -24.04 11.76
N TYR A 45 110.05 -23.88 12.43
CA TYR A 45 109.31 -22.60 12.46
C TYR A 45 109.70 -21.67 13.63
N GLU A 46 110.70 -22.03 14.45
CA GLU A 46 111.19 -21.25 15.61
C GLU A 46 110.08 -20.62 16.46
N LEU A 47 109.10 -21.44 16.88
CA LEU A 47 107.95 -20.93 17.63
C LEU A 47 108.39 -20.25 18.94
N PRO A 48 107.83 -19.07 19.29
CA PRO A 48 108.14 -18.41 20.54
C PRO A 48 107.85 -19.32 21.74
N ALA A 49 108.70 -19.32 22.77
CA ALA A 49 108.53 -20.15 23.96
C ALA A 49 107.15 -19.97 24.65
N VAL A 50 106.48 -18.84 24.41
CA VAL A 50 105.11 -18.55 24.87
C VAL A 50 104.07 -19.47 24.22
N ALA A 51 104.26 -19.93 22.99
CA ALA A 51 103.33 -20.81 22.28
C ALA A 51 103.29 -22.24 22.86
N HIS A 52 104.37 -22.67 23.52
CA HIS A 52 104.44 -23.97 24.20
C HIS A 52 103.78 -23.96 25.58
N ARG A 53 103.41 -22.77 26.09
CA ARG A 53 102.75 -22.64 27.38
C ARG A 53 101.33 -23.24 27.33
N PRO A 54 100.92 -24.04 28.34
CA PRO A 54 99.62 -24.68 28.36
C PRO A 54 98.47 -23.67 28.32
N GLU A 55 98.65 -22.46 28.89
CA GLU A 55 97.64 -21.40 28.91
C GLU A 55 97.25 -20.94 27.51
N VAL A 56 98.20 -20.86 26.57
CA VAL A 56 97.92 -20.46 25.18
C VAL A 56 97.12 -21.54 24.44
N ARG A 57 97.43 -22.82 24.69
CA ARG A 57 96.70 -23.95 24.10
C ARG A 57 95.24 -23.96 24.54
N TYR A 58 94.99 -23.81 25.84
CA TYR A 58 93.63 -23.71 26.36
C TYR A 58 92.93 -22.45 25.86
N GLY A 59 93.65 -21.34 25.71
CA GLY A 59 93.13 -20.11 25.11
C GLY A 59 92.61 -20.28 23.68
N VAL A 60 93.38 -20.95 22.80
CA VAL A 60 92.96 -21.22 21.41
C VAL A 60 91.72 -22.12 21.36
N VAL A 61 91.67 -23.18 22.17
CA VAL A 61 90.48 -24.05 22.26
C VAL A 61 89.27 -23.29 22.81
N ALA A 62 89.46 -22.44 23.83
CA ALA A 62 88.39 -21.63 24.40
C ALA A 62 87.82 -20.64 23.39
N VAL A 63 88.67 -19.99 22.58
CA VAL A 63 88.22 -19.09 21.50
C VAL A 63 87.46 -19.86 20.42
N LEU A 64 87.95 -21.04 20.00
CA LEU A 64 87.25 -21.89 19.04
C LEU A 64 85.86 -22.32 19.57
N ALA A 65 85.80 -22.76 20.83
CA ALA A 65 84.55 -23.17 21.48
C ALA A 65 83.57 -21.99 21.61
N LEU A 66 84.07 -20.79 21.93
CA LEU A 66 83.26 -19.57 21.99
C LEU A 66 82.70 -19.19 20.62
N LEU A 67 83.53 -19.25 19.57
CA LEU A 67 83.09 -18.98 18.18
C LEU A 67 82.04 -20.00 17.73
N ALA A 68 82.26 -21.29 17.97
CA ALA A 68 81.29 -22.34 17.68
C ALA A 68 79.97 -22.13 18.44
N TRP A 69 80.03 -21.77 19.73
CA TRP A 69 78.84 -21.49 20.53
C TRP A 69 78.06 -20.26 20.01
N LEU A 70 78.76 -19.19 19.63
CA LEU A 70 78.14 -18.00 19.05
C LEU A 70 77.44 -18.31 17.73
N ASP A 71 78.03 -19.13 16.87
CA ASP A 71 77.42 -19.52 15.59
C ASP A 71 76.22 -20.43 15.77
N VAL A 72 76.27 -21.41 16.69
CA VAL A 72 75.10 -22.22 17.06
C VAL A 72 73.97 -21.32 17.56
N ARG A 73 74.27 -20.35 18.44
CA ARG A 73 73.28 -19.41 18.96
C ARG A 73 72.72 -18.50 17.88
N ARG A 74 73.55 -18.04 16.93
CA ARG A 74 73.11 -17.25 15.77
C ARG A 74 72.21 -18.07 14.84
N HIS A 75 72.58 -19.30 14.54
CA HIS A 75 71.78 -20.19 13.69
C HIS A 75 70.43 -20.54 14.33
N ALA A 76 70.41 -20.85 15.62
CA ALA A 76 69.17 -21.11 16.35
C ALA A 76 68.23 -19.91 16.35
N ARG A 77 68.75 -18.69 16.60
CA ARG A 77 67.95 -17.46 16.52
C ARG A 77 67.42 -17.18 15.12
N ARG A 78 68.21 -17.43 14.08
CA ARG A 78 67.80 -17.27 12.68
C ARG A 78 66.70 -18.26 12.28
N ARG A 79 66.85 -19.54 12.62
CA ARG A 79 65.81 -20.55 12.39
C ARG A 79 64.50 -20.19 13.09
N ALA A 80 64.57 -19.66 14.32
CA ALA A 80 63.38 -19.22 15.03
C ALA A 80 62.67 -18.07 14.30
N ARG A 81 63.42 -17.06 13.82
CA ARG A 81 62.85 -15.94 13.04
C ARG A 81 62.21 -16.41 11.72
N GLN A 82 62.91 -17.22 10.95
CA GLN A 82 62.39 -17.76 9.68
C GLN A 82 61.11 -18.57 9.86
N LYS A 83 61.03 -19.35 10.95
CA LYS A 83 59.83 -20.11 11.27
C LYS A 83 58.65 -19.19 11.56
N THR A 84 58.86 -18.12 12.34
CA THR A 84 57.82 -17.13 12.63
C THR A 84 57.38 -16.38 11.37
N GLU A 85 58.31 -15.98 10.49
CA GLU A 85 58.00 -15.32 9.22
C GLU A 85 57.20 -16.23 8.28
N LEU A 86 57.57 -17.51 8.18
CA LEU A 86 56.82 -18.51 7.40
C LEU A 86 55.41 -18.73 7.94
N GLU A 87 55.24 -18.77 9.26
CA GLU A 87 53.93 -18.89 9.91
C GLU A 87 53.07 -17.65 9.64
N GLN A 88 53.64 -16.44 9.72
CA GLN A 88 52.95 -15.20 9.37
C GLN A 88 52.53 -15.16 7.91
N LEU A 89 53.42 -15.54 6.99
CA LEU A 89 53.12 -15.55 5.57
C LEU A 89 52.02 -16.55 5.24
N ARG A 90 52.05 -17.75 5.86
CA ARG A 90 50.99 -18.74 5.69
C ARG A 90 49.64 -18.20 6.16
N ASN A 91 49.60 -17.56 7.33
CA ASN A 91 48.37 -16.96 7.85
C ASN A 91 47.83 -15.84 6.94
N GLN A 92 48.72 -15.03 6.32
CA GLN A 92 48.31 -14.02 5.35
C GLN A 92 47.70 -14.63 4.09
N VAL A 93 48.29 -15.71 3.58
CA VAL A 93 47.75 -16.44 2.42
C VAL A 93 46.38 -17.01 2.75
N ASP A 94 46.22 -17.63 3.92
CA ASP A 94 44.94 -18.20 4.34
C ASP A 94 43.85 -17.12 4.51
N ASP A 95 44.19 -15.96 5.08
CA ASP A 95 43.27 -14.81 5.20
C ASP A 95 42.86 -14.25 3.83
N LEU A 96 43.81 -14.13 2.89
CA LEU A 96 43.51 -13.72 1.52
C LEU A 96 42.57 -14.70 0.80
N TRP A 97 42.80 -16.01 0.98
CA TRP A 97 41.91 -17.04 0.44
C TRP A 97 40.51 -16.96 1.03
N ALA A 98 40.39 -16.75 2.34
CA ALA A 98 39.10 -16.58 3.01
C ALA A 98 38.34 -15.34 2.48
N ARG A 99 39.02 -14.19 2.38
CA ARG A 99 38.44 -12.94 1.85
C ARG A 99 38.02 -13.08 0.40
N ASN A 100 38.82 -13.74 -0.44
CA ASN A 100 38.47 -13.95 -1.85
C ASN A 100 37.22 -14.84 -1.99
N LYS A 101 37.12 -15.90 -1.17
CA LYS A 101 35.93 -16.76 -1.13
C LYS A 101 34.69 -15.99 -0.69
N GLU A 102 34.81 -15.11 0.31
CA GLU A 102 33.72 -14.24 0.75
C GLU A 102 33.28 -13.26 -0.34
N LEU A 103 34.24 -12.63 -1.04
CA LEU A 103 33.97 -11.75 -2.17
C LEU A 103 33.26 -12.48 -3.33
N GLN A 104 33.69 -13.71 -3.66
CA GLN A 104 33.03 -14.52 -4.68
C GLN A 104 31.59 -14.88 -4.30
N MET A 105 31.34 -15.25 -3.03
CA MET A 105 29.99 -15.53 -2.55
C MET A 105 29.10 -14.28 -2.63
N LYS A 106 29.61 -13.11 -2.21
CA LYS A 106 28.89 -11.83 -2.35
C LYS A 106 28.59 -11.54 -3.81
N ALA A 107 29.56 -11.64 -4.71
CA ALA A 107 29.36 -11.42 -6.15
C ALA A 107 28.29 -12.35 -6.75
N HIS A 108 28.30 -13.63 -6.38
CA HIS A 108 27.28 -14.58 -6.85
C HIS A 108 25.88 -14.22 -6.33
N THR A 109 25.75 -13.87 -5.05
CA THR A 109 24.46 -13.41 -4.51
C THR A 109 23.96 -12.14 -5.19
N TYR A 110 24.83 -11.17 -5.48
CA TYR A 110 24.43 -9.96 -6.21
C TYR A 110 23.99 -10.26 -7.65
N SER A 111 24.67 -11.18 -8.34
CA SER A 111 24.25 -11.65 -9.68
C SER A 111 22.87 -12.31 -9.64
N GLU A 112 22.64 -13.19 -8.66
CA GLU A 112 21.35 -13.88 -8.52
C GLU A 112 20.20 -12.90 -8.23
N HIS A 113 20.44 -11.88 -7.41
CA HIS A 113 19.45 -10.81 -7.18
C HIS A 113 19.18 -9.99 -8.45
N ALA A 114 20.23 -9.66 -9.22
CA ALA A 114 20.08 -8.93 -10.48
C ALA A 114 19.30 -9.74 -11.53
N ASP A 115 19.54 -11.05 -11.62
CA ASP A 115 18.81 -11.93 -12.54
C ASP A 115 17.33 -12.08 -12.15
N LYS A 116 17.03 -12.21 -10.85
CA LYS A 116 15.65 -12.19 -10.33
C LYS A 116 14.94 -10.88 -10.66
N LEU A 117 15.61 -9.74 -10.48
CA LEU A 117 15.07 -8.44 -10.81
C LEU A 117 14.81 -8.32 -12.32
N LYS A 118 15.74 -8.78 -13.17
CA LYS A 118 15.56 -8.78 -14.63
C LYS A 118 14.37 -9.63 -15.06
N LEU A 119 14.21 -10.81 -14.46
CA LEU A 119 13.06 -11.68 -14.73
C LEU A 119 11.75 -11.01 -14.30
N PHE A 120 11.72 -10.39 -13.12
CA PHE A 120 10.56 -9.66 -12.60
C PHE A 120 10.19 -8.47 -13.48
N ILE A 121 11.16 -7.65 -13.89
CA ILE A 121 10.93 -6.51 -14.81
C ILE A 121 10.40 -7.01 -16.14
N SER A 122 10.99 -8.08 -16.70
CA SER A 122 10.53 -8.66 -17.97
C SER A 122 9.10 -9.19 -17.87
N ASP A 123 8.76 -9.88 -16.78
CA ASP A 123 7.41 -10.41 -16.54
C ASP A 123 6.39 -9.28 -16.38
N LYS A 124 6.73 -8.22 -15.63
CA LYS A 124 5.89 -7.05 -15.48
C LYS A 124 5.69 -6.27 -16.77
N LEU A 125 6.75 -6.04 -17.55
CA LEU A 125 6.63 -5.40 -18.86
C LEU A 125 5.76 -6.20 -19.82
N LEU A 126 5.91 -7.53 -19.83
CA LEU A 126 5.09 -8.40 -20.66
C LEU A 126 3.62 -8.38 -20.24
N GLU A 127 3.36 -8.33 -18.92
CA GLU A 127 2.02 -8.11 -18.36
C GLU A 127 1.42 -6.77 -18.85
N TYR A 128 2.16 -5.66 -18.76
CA TYR A 128 1.70 -4.35 -19.24
C TYR A 128 1.42 -4.34 -20.76
N ILE A 129 2.30 -4.94 -21.57
CA ILE A 129 2.10 -5.03 -23.03
C ILE A 129 0.87 -5.87 -23.36
N GLU A 130 0.67 -7.01 -22.67
CA GLU A 130 -0.52 -7.85 -22.84
C GLU A 130 -1.81 -7.08 -22.51
N TYR A 131 -1.77 -6.20 -21.50
CA TYR A 131 -2.91 -5.37 -21.14
C TYR A 131 -3.18 -4.26 -22.16
N ASP A 132 -2.13 -3.61 -22.66
CA ASP A 132 -2.26 -2.56 -23.68
C ASP A 132 -2.84 -3.14 -24.98
N GLU A 133 -2.38 -4.32 -25.42
CA GLU A 133 -2.97 -5.04 -26.55
C GLU A 133 -4.44 -5.40 -26.31
N LYS A 134 -4.79 -5.88 -25.10
CA LYS A 134 -6.18 -6.18 -24.75
C LYS A 134 -7.06 -4.94 -24.71
N PHE A 135 -6.52 -3.81 -24.27
CA PHE A 135 -7.22 -2.54 -24.24
C PHE A 135 -7.44 -2.01 -25.66
N LEU A 136 -6.42 -2.06 -26.51
CA LEU A 136 -6.53 -1.69 -27.92
C LEU A 136 -7.55 -2.58 -28.64
N HIS A 137 -7.51 -3.88 -28.40
CA HIS A 137 -8.48 -4.83 -28.95
C HIS A 137 -9.91 -4.54 -28.45
N PHE A 138 -10.08 -4.20 -27.16
CA PHE A 138 -11.37 -3.77 -26.62
C PHE A 138 -11.88 -2.51 -27.30
N LYS A 139 -11.02 -1.50 -27.46
CA LYS A 139 -11.35 -0.24 -28.13
C LYS A 139 -11.73 -0.48 -29.60
N GLY A 140 -11.03 -1.38 -30.29
CA GLY A 140 -11.38 -1.83 -31.64
C GLY A 140 -12.78 -2.44 -31.70
N ILE A 141 -13.10 -3.36 -30.77
CA ILE A 141 -14.46 -3.95 -30.67
C ILE A 141 -15.50 -2.86 -30.39
N ALA A 142 -15.25 -1.97 -29.43
CA ALA A 142 -16.19 -0.91 -29.09
C ALA A 142 -16.44 0.03 -30.29
N ALA A 143 -15.40 0.36 -31.06
CA ALA A 143 -15.51 1.20 -32.25
C ALA A 143 -16.32 0.52 -33.35
N GLU A 144 -16.10 -0.77 -33.58
CA GLU A 144 -16.86 -1.56 -34.55
C GLU A 144 -18.33 -1.72 -34.13
N VAL A 145 -18.59 -2.04 -32.86
CA VAL A 145 -19.94 -2.14 -32.30
C VAL A 145 -20.65 -0.80 -32.38
N ARG A 146 -19.98 0.31 -32.09
CA ARG A 146 -20.54 1.66 -32.22
C ARG A 146 -20.87 1.96 -33.68
N HIS A 147 -19.91 1.79 -34.59
CA HIS A 147 -20.07 2.09 -36.02
C HIS A 147 -21.23 1.31 -36.66
N ASN A 148 -21.28 0.00 -36.43
CA ASN A 148 -22.35 -0.87 -36.94
C ASN A 148 -23.67 -0.67 -36.17
N GLY A 149 -23.58 -0.27 -34.91
CA GLY A 149 -24.69 -0.10 -33.98
C GLY A 149 -25.50 1.19 -34.17
N VAL A 150 -24.93 2.27 -34.74
CA VAL A 150 -25.61 3.58 -34.89
C VAL A 150 -27.01 3.44 -35.49
N ILE A 151 -27.14 2.71 -36.61
CA ILE A 151 -28.42 2.57 -37.33
C ILE A 151 -29.43 1.78 -36.48
N SER A 152 -28.97 0.73 -35.81
CA SER A 152 -29.83 -0.07 -34.94
C SER A 152 -30.27 0.72 -33.71
N PHE A 153 -29.35 1.50 -33.12
CA PHE A 153 -29.62 2.38 -32.01
C PHE A 153 -30.70 3.41 -32.35
N ASP A 154 -30.56 4.12 -33.47
CA ASP A 154 -31.53 5.14 -33.92
C ASP A 154 -32.93 4.53 -34.15
N LYS A 155 -32.99 3.34 -34.77
CA LYS A 155 -34.25 2.61 -34.96
C LYS A 155 -34.90 2.21 -33.64
N VAL A 156 -34.13 1.65 -32.70
CA VAL A 156 -34.64 1.23 -31.38
C VAL A 156 -35.07 2.46 -30.58
N GLN A 157 -34.26 3.52 -30.57
CA GLN A 157 -34.59 4.77 -29.90
C GLN A 157 -35.90 5.37 -30.44
N THR A 158 -36.05 5.47 -31.76
CA THR A 158 -37.27 5.96 -32.39
C THR A 158 -38.48 5.10 -32.03
N ALA A 159 -38.32 3.77 -32.01
CA ALA A 159 -39.39 2.86 -31.64
C ALA A 159 -39.80 3.01 -30.16
N LEU A 160 -38.84 3.14 -29.25
CA LEU A 160 -39.09 3.34 -27.82
C LEU A 160 -39.75 4.70 -27.56
N GLN A 161 -39.28 5.78 -28.20
CA GLN A 161 -39.87 7.11 -28.11
C GLN A 161 -41.31 7.14 -28.64
N ARG A 162 -41.55 6.45 -29.75
CA ARG A 162 -42.90 6.28 -30.28
C ARG A 162 -43.80 5.53 -29.29
N GLY A 163 -43.33 4.41 -28.73
CA GLY A 163 -44.04 3.65 -27.70
C GLY A 163 -44.36 4.49 -26.45
N LEU A 164 -43.43 5.36 -26.03
CA LEU A 164 -43.64 6.33 -24.95
C LEU A 164 -44.76 7.33 -25.28
N SER A 165 -44.74 7.90 -26.49
CA SER A 165 -45.77 8.86 -26.92
C SER A 165 -47.17 8.23 -27.06
N GLU A 166 -47.24 6.96 -27.47
CA GLU A 166 -48.50 6.22 -27.64
C GLU A 166 -49.05 5.70 -26.28
N SER A 167 -48.18 5.35 -25.33
CA SER A 167 -48.57 4.85 -23.99
C SER A 167 -49.15 5.93 -23.08
N GLY A 168 -48.97 7.22 -23.40
CA GLY A 168 -49.57 8.33 -22.67
C GLY A 168 -51.08 8.50 -22.87
N ALA A 169 -51.68 7.79 -23.84
CA ALA A 169 -53.10 7.92 -24.18
C ALA A 169 -54.02 6.89 -23.49
N ASP A 170 -53.53 5.69 -23.16
CA ASP A 170 -54.30 4.60 -22.56
C ASP A 170 -53.52 3.90 -21.44
N GLY A 171 -53.61 4.42 -20.21
CA GLY A 171 -53.63 3.64 -18.96
C GLY A 171 -52.56 2.57 -18.60
N GLU A 172 -51.32 2.65 -19.11
CA GLU A 172 -50.06 1.87 -18.80
C GLU A 172 -49.60 0.82 -19.84
N PRO A 173 -48.27 0.62 -20.09
CA PRO A 173 -47.10 0.93 -19.25
C PRO A 173 -46.00 1.76 -19.96
N GLY A 174 -46.06 3.10 -19.86
CA GLY A 174 -45.00 4.00 -20.35
C GLY A 174 -43.66 3.85 -19.60
N ALA A 175 -43.70 3.42 -18.34
CA ALA A 175 -42.52 3.25 -17.48
C ALA A 175 -41.51 2.22 -18.03
N GLY A 176 -42.00 1.14 -18.67
CA GLY A 176 -41.14 0.12 -19.26
C GLY A 176 -40.34 0.64 -20.46
N TYR A 177 -40.98 1.42 -21.33
CA TYR A 177 -40.32 2.06 -22.46
C TYR A 177 -39.31 3.12 -22.00
N GLN A 178 -39.63 3.89 -20.96
CA GLN A 178 -38.72 4.88 -20.38
C GLN A 178 -37.47 4.22 -19.81
N SER A 179 -37.64 3.18 -19.00
CA SER A 179 -36.51 2.42 -18.44
C SER A 179 -35.64 1.78 -19.52
N ALA A 180 -36.25 1.23 -20.58
CA ALA A 180 -35.52 0.68 -21.71
C ALA A 180 -34.73 1.75 -22.48
N LEU A 181 -35.30 2.94 -22.65
CA LEU A 181 -34.65 4.07 -23.32
C LEU A 181 -33.47 4.60 -22.49
N GLU A 182 -33.63 4.75 -21.18
CA GLU A 182 -32.54 5.13 -20.28
C GLU A 182 -31.40 4.11 -20.29
N ALA A 183 -31.70 2.81 -20.30
CA ALA A 183 -30.70 1.75 -20.40
C ALA A 183 -29.97 1.76 -21.76
N LEU A 184 -30.69 2.03 -22.85
CA LEU A 184 -30.13 2.16 -24.19
C LEU A 184 -29.16 3.36 -24.26
N HIS A 185 -29.56 4.52 -23.72
CA HIS A 185 -28.71 5.71 -23.64
C HIS A 185 -27.47 5.48 -22.78
N TYR A 186 -27.61 4.81 -21.65
CA TYR A 186 -26.47 4.43 -20.80
C TYR A 186 -25.44 3.59 -21.57
N LEU A 187 -25.91 2.57 -22.31
CA LEU A 187 -25.04 1.73 -23.13
C LEU A 187 -24.35 2.51 -24.24
N TRP A 188 -25.05 3.47 -24.85
CA TRP A 188 -24.49 4.33 -25.88
C TRP A 188 -23.38 5.24 -25.33
N ASP A 189 -23.62 5.90 -24.19
CA ASP A 189 -22.61 6.74 -23.55
C ASP A 189 -21.37 5.93 -23.12
N LEU A 190 -21.56 4.68 -22.71
CA LEU A 190 -20.45 3.76 -22.43
C LEU A 190 -19.65 3.41 -23.69
N LEU A 191 -20.32 3.20 -24.83
CA LEU A 191 -19.66 2.99 -26.13
C LEU A 191 -18.92 4.25 -26.58
N ASP A 192 -19.51 5.43 -26.40
CA ASP A 192 -18.89 6.72 -26.71
C ASP A 192 -17.58 6.89 -25.91
N LEU A 193 -17.62 6.69 -24.60
CA LEU A 193 -16.43 6.75 -23.74
C LEU A 193 -15.39 5.70 -24.15
N SER A 194 -15.80 4.43 -24.31
CA SER A 194 -14.85 3.35 -24.64
C SER A 194 -14.19 3.49 -26.01
N THR A 195 -14.75 4.30 -26.93
CA THR A 195 -14.15 4.60 -28.23
C THR A 195 -13.25 5.84 -28.24
N ALA A 196 -13.33 6.69 -27.21
CA ALA A 196 -12.52 7.89 -27.11
C ALA A 196 -11.01 7.56 -27.08
N GLU A 197 -10.21 8.35 -27.80
CA GLU A 197 -8.75 8.21 -27.74
C GLU A 197 -8.16 8.74 -26.43
N ASN A 198 -8.73 9.83 -25.92
CA ASN A 198 -8.41 10.42 -24.64
C ASN A 198 -9.73 10.75 -23.92
N LEU A 199 -10.06 9.94 -22.93
CA LEU A 199 -11.30 10.05 -22.15
C LEU A 199 -11.40 11.40 -21.43
N THR A 200 -10.33 11.79 -20.73
CA THR A 200 -10.26 13.05 -20.00
C THR A 200 -10.54 14.24 -20.92
N LEU A 201 -9.86 14.30 -22.08
CA LEU A 201 -10.05 15.38 -23.04
C LEU A 201 -11.46 15.38 -23.66
N HIS A 202 -11.99 14.21 -23.97
CA HIS A 202 -13.34 14.09 -24.51
C HIS A 202 -14.39 14.62 -23.52
N ILE A 203 -14.28 14.24 -22.25
CA ILE A 203 -15.18 14.73 -21.19
C ILE A 203 -14.99 16.23 -20.96
N GLY A 204 -13.75 16.73 -20.94
CA GLY A 204 -13.47 18.15 -20.80
C GLY A 204 -14.12 19.00 -21.90
N ASN A 205 -14.06 18.55 -23.16
CA ASN A 205 -14.75 19.22 -24.28
C ASN A 205 -16.27 19.23 -24.09
N LEU A 206 -16.86 18.10 -23.67
CA LEU A 206 -18.30 18.02 -23.39
C LEU A 206 -18.70 18.98 -22.26
N LEU A 207 -17.85 19.16 -21.24
CA LEU A 207 -18.12 20.10 -20.16
C LEU A 207 -18.04 21.55 -20.61
N CYS A 208 -17.08 21.90 -21.48
CA CYS A 208 -17.02 23.25 -22.06
C CYS A 208 -18.30 23.55 -22.86
N GLU A 209 -18.78 22.60 -23.66
CA GLU A 209 -20.04 22.74 -24.40
C GLU A 209 -21.25 22.87 -23.45
N ALA A 210 -21.30 22.07 -22.38
CA ALA A 210 -22.36 22.15 -21.40
C ALA A 210 -22.32 23.47 -20.61
N GLU A 211 -21.13 23.97 -20.29
CA GLU A 211 -20.92 25.24 -19.60
C GLU A 211 -21.41 26.43 -20.44
N GLU A 212 -21.08 26.46 -21.74
CA GLU A 212 -21.60 27.48 -22.66
C GLU A 212 -23.13 27.47 -22.68
N GLN A 213 -23.75 26.28 -22.83
CA GLN A 213 -25.20 26.12 -22.86
C GLN A 213 -25.85 26.50 -21.51
N TYR A 214 -25.21 26.16 -20.40
CA TYR A 214 -25.68 26.49 -19.05
C TYR A 214 -25.65 28.01 -18.83
N CYS A 215 -24.56 28.68 -19.19
CA CYS A 215 -24.43 30.13 -19.13
C CYS A 215 -25.46 30.84 -20.03
N GLN A 216 -25.67 30.37 -21.26
CA GLN A 216 -26.71 30.89 -22.16
C GLN A 216 -28.10 30.82 -21.52
N ARG A 217 -28.44 29.70 -20.85
CA ARG A 217 -29.72 29.57 -20.14
C ARG A 217 -29.87 30.50 -18.95
N LEU A 218 -28.79 30.73 -18.19
CA LEU A 218 -28.80 31.69 -17.09
C LEU A 218 -29.07 33.11 -17.58
N LEU A 219 -28.63 33.44 -18.80
CA LEU A 219 -28.85 34.75 -19.43
C LEU A 219 -30.24 34.86 -20.11
N ASP A 220 -30.70 33.80 -20.79
CA ASP A 220 -31.92 33.80 -21.63
C ASP A 220 -33.11 33.08 -20.95
N SER A 221 -33.45 33.46 -19.71
CA SER A 221 -34.48 32.78 -18.89
C SER A 221 -35.88 32.72 -19.52
N GLU A 222 -36.21 33.59 -20.49
CA GLU A 222 -37.51 33.64 -21.18
C GLU A 222 -37.58 32.80 -22.47
N GLN A 223 -36.44 32.37 -23.05
CA GLN A 223 -36.38 31.69 -24.35
C GLN A 223 -35.67 30.33 -24.32
N ALA A 224 -35.42 29.77 -23.12
CA ALA A 224 -34.77 28.48 -22.95
C ALA A 224 -35.46 27.37 -23.75
N ARG A 225 -34.98 27.13 -24.98
CA ARG A 225 -35.41 26.01 -25.81
C ARG A 225 -35.08 24.72 -25.05
N ALA A 226 -36.03 23.79 -25.02
CA ALA A 226 -35.76 22.43 -24.58
C ALA A 226 -34.68 21.84 -25.50
N LEU A 227 -33.46 21.73 -24.98
CA LEU A 227 -32.38 21.02 -25.66
C LEU A 227 -32.66 19.50 -25.53
N PRO A 228 -32.29 18.68 -26.52
CA PRO A 228 -32.46 17.24 -26.45
C PRO A 228 -31.78 16.60 -25.23
N ASN A 229 -30.67 17.18 -24.77
CA ASN A 229 -29.94 16.77 -23.56
C ASN A 229 -29.82 17.98 -22.63
N GLU A 230 -30.07 17.79 -21.34
CA GLU A 230 -29.83 18.82 -20.33
C GLU A 230 -28.31 18.97 -20.10
N PRO A 231 -27.78 20.20 -20.08
CA PRO A 231 -26.34 20.44 -19.89
C PRO A 231 -25.89 20.23 -18.44
N ALA A 232 -26.84 20.13 -17.51
CA ALA A 232 -26.61 19.96 -16.08
C ALA A 232 -27.57 18.88 -15.52
N TYR A 233 -27.16 18.20 -14.47
CA TYR A 233 -27.94 17.16 -13.81
C TYR A 233 -27.74 17.16 -12.28
N PRO A 234 -28.74 16.78 -11.49
CA PRO A 234 -28.60 16.65 -10.04
C PRO A 234 -27.78 15.40 -9.69
N PRO A 235 -26.66 15.52 -8.95
CA PRO A 235 -25.81 14.38 -8.60
C PRO A 235 -26.51 13.36 -7.70
N GLN A 236 -27.50 13.77 -6.91
CA GLN A 236 -28.30 12.88 -6.05
C GLN A 236 -29.04 11.82 -6.87
N ARG A 237 -29.65 12.22 -8.00
CA ARG A 237 -30.33 11.29 -8.92
C ARG A 237 -29.33 10.33 -9.56
N ALA A 238 -28.20 10.84 -10.04
CA ALA A 238 -27.15 10.03 -10.64
C ALA A 238 -26.60 8.98 -9.65
N ALA A 239 -26.39 9.40 -8.39
CA ALA A 239 -25.93 8.52 -7.32
C ALA A 239 -26.96 7.42 -7.00
N TRP A 240 -28.23 7.79 -6.90
CA TRP A 240 -29.32 6.84 -6.73
C TRP A 240 -29.40 5.82 -7.87
N ARG A 241 -29.29 6.26 -9.14
CA ARG A 241 -29.29 5.36 -10.31
C ARG A 241 -28.14 4.34 -10.23
N ALA A 242 -26.93 4.77 -9.87
CA ALA A 242 -25.80 3.87 -9.72
C ALA A 242 -26.00 2.83 -8.59
N VAL A 243 -26.56 3.25 -7.45
CA VAL A 243 -26.90 2.34 -6.35
C VAL A 243 -27.99 1.34 -6.78
N ALA A 244 -28.99 1.78 -7.55
CA ALA A 244 -30.03 0.91 -8.10
C ALA A 244 -29.46 -0.14 -9.07
N MET A 245 -28.46 0.21 -9.89
CA MET A 245 -27.84 -0.71 -10.86
C MET A 245 -27.08 -1.88 -10.24
N VAL A 246 -26.57 -1.73 -9.02
CA VAL A 246 -25.80 -2.79 -8.33
C VAL A 246 -26.66 -3.61 -7.36
N ARG A 247 -27.96 -3.32 -7.29
CA ARG A 247 -28.95 -3.99 -6.44
C ARG A 247 -29.89 -4.87 -7.26
N GLN A 248 -30.51 -5.83 -6.60
CA GLN A 248 -31.53 -6.71 -7.19
C GLN A 248 -32.94 -6.14 -7.01
N ASP A 249 -33.20 -5.50 -5.87
CA ASP A 249 -34.51 -4.95 -5.55
C ASP A 249 -34.67 -3.53 -6.10
N PRO A 250 -35.85 -3.20 -6.69
CA PRO A 250 -36.13 -1.86 -7.17
C PRO A 250 -36.15 -0.85 -6.01
N LEU A 251 -35.61 0.34 -6.27
CA LEU A 251 -35.58 1.44 -5.32
C LEU A 251 -36.61 2.51 -5.69
N PRO A 252 -37.27 3.15 -4.72
CA PRO A 252 -38.05 4.36 -4.99
C PRO A 252 -37.08 5.48 -5.40
N ALA A 253 -37.45 6.26 -6.41
CA ALA A 253 -36.68 7.41 -6.86
C ALA A 253 -36.68 8.52 -5.80
N PRO A 254 -35.58 9.29 -5.66
CA PRO A 254 -35.55 10.47 -4.80
C PRO A 254 -36.48 11.56 -5.34
N ASP A 255 -37.00 12.39 -4.45
CA ASP A 255 -37.79 13.59 -4.81
C ASP A 255 -36.90 14.74 -5.31
N GLY A 256 -35.59 14.69 -5.05
CA GLY A 256 -34.61 15.71 -5.43
C GLY A 256 -34.45 16.84 -4.42
N GLU A 257 -35.26 16.88 -3.36
CA GLU A 257 -35.31 17.97 -2.39
C GLU A 257 -34.92 17.53 -0.98
N THR A 258 -35.11 16.25 -0.65
CA THR A 258 -34.82 15.70 0.68
C THR A 258 -33.65 14.73 0.67
N ASP A 259 -33.05 14.52 1.84
CA ASP A 259 -32.00 13.52 2.03
C ASP A 259 -32.54 12.12 1.69
N TYR A 260 -31.87 11.43 0.79
CA TYR A 260 -32.21 10.06 0.44
C TYR A 260 -31.43 9.09 1.33
N GLU A 261 -32.14 8.39 2.21
CA GLU A 261 -31.58 7.36 3.07
C GLU A 261 -31.97 5.96 2.63
N LEU A 262 -30.99 5.07 2.66
CA LEU A 262 -31.17 3.66 2.32
C LEU A 262 -30.29 2.79 3.22
N ASP A 263 -30.86 1.72 3.75
CA ASP A 263 -30.11 0.65 4.41
C ASP A 263 -30.80 -0.70 4.16
N ASP A 264 -30.16 -1.57 3.38
CA ASP A 264 -30.62 -2.93 3.11
C ASP A 264 -29.74 -4.01 3.76
N GLY A 265 -28.82 -3.61 4.65
CA GLY A 265 -27.84 -4.49 5.27
C GLY A 265 -26.66 -4.90 4.39
N GLN A 266 -26.64 -4.56 3.10
CA GLN A 266 -25.48 -4.69 2.20
C GLN A 266 -24.87 -3.32 1.87
N VAL A 267 -25.72 -2.36 1.55
CA VAL A 267 -25.40 -0.99 1.19
C VAL A 267 -26.20 -0.04 2.08
N ARG A 268 -25.49 0.88 2.73
CA ARG A 268 -26.08 2.03 3.38
C ARG A 268 -25.79 3.28 2.53
N ALA A 269 -26.80 4.00 2.08
CA ALA A 269 -26.61 5.22 1.30
C ALA A 269 -27.27 6.41 2.01
N HIS A 270 -26.58 7.54 2.05
CA HIS A 270 -27.10 8.83 2.50
C HIS A 270 -26.73 9.87 1.44
N LEU A 271 -27.70 10.24 0.60
CA LEU A 271 -27.47 11.10 -0.55
C LEU A 271 -28.21 12.42 -0.32
N GLN A 272 -27.47 13.48 -0.03
CA GLN A 272 -28.04 14.81 0.12
C GLN A 272 -28.26 15.46 -1.26
N PRO A 273 -29.27 16.33 -1.39
CA PRO A 273 -29.36 17.24 -2.51
C PRO A 273 -28.09 18.10 -2.57
N ALA A 274 -27.51 18.24 -3.76
CA ALA A 274 -26.34 19.06 -4.02
C ALA A 274 -26.51 19.80 -5.35
N GLY A 275 -25.73 20.87 -5.54
CA GLY A 275 -25.71 21.65 -6.77
C GLY A 275 -25.51 20.79 -8.02
N GLU A 276 -26.14 21.21 -9.12
CA GLU A 276 -26.08 20.47 -10.38
C GLU A 276 -24.64 20.33 -10.88
N LEU A 277 -24.34 19.19 -11.49
CA LEU A 277 -23.09 18.95 -12.20
C LEU A 277 -23.31 19.14 -13.70
N LEU A 278 -22.33 19.73 -14.39
CA LEU A 278 -22.35 19.86 -15.84
C LEU A 278 -22.02 18.54 -16.54
N GLY A 279 -22.50 18.36 -17.77
CA GLY A 279 -22.16 17.21 -18.62
C GLY A 279 -23.20 16.10 -18.57
N LYS A 280 -22.76 14.84 -18.78
CA LYS A 280 -23.65 13.69 -18.89
C LYS A 280 -23.80 12.93 -17.57
N GLU A 281 -25.04 12.77 -17.09
CA GLU A 281 -25.39 12.01 -15.88
C GLU A 281 -24.79 10.60 -15.89
N ASN A 282 -24.81 9.93 -17.05
CA ASN A 282 -24.32 8.56 -17.20
C ASN A 282 -22.81 8.42 -16.94
N HIS A 283 -22.01 9.49 -17.05
CA HIS A 283 -20.60 9.45 -16.65
C HIS A 283 -20.46 9.30 -15.13
N PHE A 284 -21.27 10.03 -14.35
CA PHE A 284 -21.31 9.90 -12.90
C PHE A 284 -21.84 8.52 -12.48
N VAL A 285 -22.89 8.04 -13.16
CA VAL A 285 -23.43 6.69 -12.92
C VAL A 285 -22.36 5.63 -13.13
N LEU A 286 -21.62 5.69 -14.24
CA LEU A 286 -20.52 4.76 -14.54
C LEU A 286 -19.39 4.84 -13.51
N LEU A 287 -19.03 6.06 -13.08
CA LEU A 287 -18.02 6.28 -12.04
C LEU A 287 -18.41 5.56 -10.75
N LEU A 288 -19.61 5.83 -10.23
CA LEU A 288 -20.07 5.25 -8.97
C LEU A 288 -20.36 3.75 -9.11
N GLU A 289 -20.90 3.28 -10.24
CA GLU A 289 -21.09 1.84 -10.50
C GLU A 289 -19.76 1.07 -10.39
N ASN A 290 -18.68 1.62 -10.98
CA ASN A 290 -17.36 1.01 -10.90
C ASN A 290 -16.83 0.96 -9.46
N LEU A 291 -17.02 2.03 -8.68
CA LEU A 291 -16.66 2.04 -7.25
C LEU A 291 -17.49 1.04 -6.44
N LEU A 292 -18.79 0.94 -6.69
CA LEU A 292 -19.68 0.02 -5.98
C LEU A 292 -19.40 -1.45 -6.31
N ARG A 293 -19.17 -1.80 -7.58
CA ARG A 293 -18.75 -3.16 -7.96
C ARG A 293 -17.38 -3.50 -7.39
N ASN A 294 -16.52 -2.50 -7.21
CA ASN A 294 -15.25 -2.66 -6.52
C ASN A 294 -15.48 -2.99 -5.03
N ALA A 295 -16.27 -2.17 -4.36
CA ALA A 295 -16.68 -2.34 -2.97
C ALA A 295 -17.32 -3.71 -2.70
N GLN A 296 -18.31 -4.12 -3.49
CA GLN A 296 -19.00 -5.42 -3.36
C GLN A 296 -18.04 -6.62 -3.39
N PHE A 297 -17.05 -6.58 -4.29
CA PHE A 297 -16.07 -7.66 -4.39
C PHE A 297 -15.19 -7.78 -3.14
N TYR A 298 -14.69 -6.67 -2.61
CA TYR A 298 -13.80 -6.70 -1.44
C TYR A 298 -14.55 -6.91 -0.13
N ALA A 299 -15.77 -6.37 -0.02
CA ALA A 299 -16.68 -6.60 1.11
C ALA A 299 -17.07 -8.08 1.26
N ALA A 300 -17.19 -8.81 0.14
CA ALA A 300 -17.52 -10.23 0.15
C ALA A 300 -16.34 -11.16 0.51
N LYS A 301 -15.12 -10.63 0.74
CA LYS A 301 -13.95 -11.48 1.03
C LYS A 301 -14.06 -12.18 2.39
N PRO A 302 -13.61 -13.45 2.50
CA PRO A 302 -13.57 -14.16 3.77
C PRO A 302 -12.80 -13.40 4.84
N GLY A 303 -13.33 -13.37 6.06
CA GLY A 303 -12.75 -12.63 7.18
C GLY A 303 -13.24 -11.18 7.33
N TYR A 304 -13.96 -10.66 6.33
CA TYR A 304 -14.49 -9.29 6.30
C TYR A 304 -16.04 -9.21 6.31
N SER A 305 -16.72 -10.24 6.81
CA SER A 305 -18.16 -10.16 7.14
C SER A 305 -18.40 -9.25 8.35
N ALA A 306 -19.29 -8.27 8.20
CA ALA A 306 -19.66 -7.31 9.23
C ALA A 306 -21.12 -7.50 9.69
N PRO A 307 -21.45 -7.11 10.93
CA PRO A 307 -22.82 -7.07 11.42
C PRO A 307 -23.64 -5.86 10.96
N PHE A 308 -23.07 -5.00 10.11
CA PHE A 308 -23.67 -3.80 9.54
C PHE A 308 -23.44 -3.82 8.02
N ALA A 309 -24.09 -2.91 7.28
CA ALA A 309 -23.89 -2.77 5.84
C ALA A 309 -22.40 -2.55 5.52
N PRO A 310 -21.71 -3.50 4.86
CA PRO A 310 -20.27 -3.41 4.62
C PRO A 310 -19.89 -2.34 3.59
N ILE A 311 -20.87 -1.73 2.90
CA ILE A 311 -20.66 -0.65 1.93
C ILE A 311 -21.47 0.55 2.38
N ALA A 312 -20.83 1.73 2.41
CA ALA A 312 -21.49 2.99 2.68
C ALA A 312 -21.23 3.98 1.54
N VAL A 313 -22.28 4.69 1.12
CA VAL A 313 -22.23 5.73 0.08
C VAL A 313 -22.76 7.02 0.67
N THR A 314 -21.97 8.08 0.61
CA THR A 314 -22.43 9.42 1.01
C THR A 314 -22.25 10.40 -0.13
N LEU A 315 -23.26 11.22 -0.38
CA LEU A 315 -23.17 12.37 -1.26
C LEU A 315 -23.54 13.62 -0.46
N THR A 316 -22.66 14.61 -0.46
CA THR A 316 -22.81 15.89 0.26
C THR A 316 -22.27 17.01 -0.62
N GLU A 317 -22.64 18.26 -0.34
CA GLU A 317 -22.02 19.43 -0.95
C GLU A 317 -21.05 20.08 0.05
N GLU A 318 -19.77 20.19 -0.33
CA GLU A 318 -18.71 20.81 0.47
C GLU A 318 -18.02 21.87 -0.39
N ASP A 319 -17.98 23.14 0.03
CA ASP A 319 -17.28 24.24 -0.67
C ASP A 319 -17.62 24.36 -2.18
N GLY A 320 -18.88 24.11 -2.53
CA GLY A 320 -19.38 24.12 -3.92
C GLY A 320 -18.94 22.93 -4.77
N ASP A 321 -18.35 21.89 -4.16
CA ASP A 321 -18.09 20.59 -4.79
C ASP A 321 -19.13 19.57 -4.33
N ALA A 322 -19.60 18.74 -5.26
CA ALA A 322 -20.29 17.50 -4.92
C ALA A 322 -19.25 16.49 -4.41
N CYS A 323 -19.29 16.19 -3.11
CA CYS A 323 -18.42 15.24 -2.43
C CYS A 323 -19.11 13.88 -2.30
N LEU A 324 -18.67 12.93 -3.11
CA LEU A 324 -19.07 11.53 -3.08
C LEU A 324 -18.03 10.71 -2.30
N ARG A 325 -18.44 10.03 -1.24
CA ARG A 325 -17.59 9.06 -0.53
C ARG A 325 -18.16 7.66 -0.63
N VAL A 326 -17.32 6.70 -0.98
CA VAL A 326 -17.66 5.28 -1.07
C VAL A 326 -16.73 4.51 -0.16
N TYR A 327 -17.25 4.10 1.00
CA TYR A 327 -16.57 3.23 1.93
C TYR A 327 -16.95 1.78 1.67
N ASN A 328 -15.97 0.89 1.73
CA ASN A 328 -16.21 -0.54 1.80
C ASN A 328 -15.35 -1.19 2.86
N ARG A 329 -15.94 -2.10 3.62
CA ARG A 329 -15.19 -3.00 4.49
C ARG A 329 -14.36 -3.94 3.63
N GLY A 330 -13.16 -4.28 4.07
CA GLY A 330 -12.29 -5.17 3.32
C GLY A 330 -10.82 -5.03 3.69
N PRO A 331 -9.94 -5.78 3.00
CA PRO A 331 -8.51 -5.60 3.15
C PRO A 331 -8.09 -4.22 2.67
N HIS A 332 -7.12 -3.63 3.36
CA HIS A 332 -6.46 -2.41 2.94
C HIS A 332 -5.79 -2.54 1.58
N VAL A 333 -5.68 -1.41 0.89
CA VAL A 333 -4.78 -1.27 -0.25
C VAL A 333 -3.36 -1.12 0.28
N ARG A 334 -2.41 -1.87 -0.29
CA ARG A 334 -1.00 -1.75 0.12
C ARG A 334 -0.46 -0.39 -0.35
N GLU A 335 0.46 0.19 0.40
CA GLU A 335 1.06 1.48 0.03
C GLU A 335 1.72 1.46 -1.36
N GLU A 336 2.37 0.34 -1.70
CA GLU A 336 2.95 0.10 -3.03
C GLU A 336 1.90 0.14 -4.15
N ASP A 337 0.65 -0.24 -3.87
CA ASP A 337 -0.42 -0.35 -4.85
C ASP A 337 -1.17 0.98 -5.06
N LEU A 338 -1.15 1.89 -4.07
CA LEU A 338 -1.89 3.17 -4.11
C LEU A 338 -1.55 4.01 -5.35
N GLY A 339 -0.27 4.09 -5.71
CA GLY A 339 0.18 4.83 -6.91
C GLY A 339 -0.18 4.16 -8.24
N HIS A 340 -0.54 2.88 -8.20
CA HIS A 340 -0.87 2.08 -9.38
C HIS A 340 -2.37 1.81 -9.55
N LEU A 341 -3.21 2.08 -8.53
CA LEU A 341 -4.65 1.79 -8.52
C LEU A 341 -5.41 2.28 -9.76
N PHE A 342 -5.04 3.45 -10.26
CA PHE A 342 -5.68 4.10 -11.40
C PHE A 342 -4.96 3.86 -12.73
N GLN A 343 -3.93 3.03 -12.76
CA GLN A 343 -3.22 2.69 -13.99
C GLN A 343 -4.05 1.72 -14.83
N LEU A 344 -3.97 1.91 -16.14
CA LEU A 344 -4.66 1.07 -17.11
C LEU A 344 -4.23 -0.39 -16.95
N GLY A 345 -5.20 -1.30 -16.77
CA GLY A 345 -4.96 -2.74 -16.68
C GLY A 345 -4.46 -3.22 -15.31
N TYR A 346 -4.17 -2.30 -14.37
CA TYR A 346 -3.75 -2.67 -13.03
C TYR A 346 -4.91 -3.29 -12.24
N SER A 347 -4.67 -4.45 -11.65
CA SER A 347 -5.64 -5.15 -10.82
C SER A 347 -4.95 -6.11 -9.88
N THR A 348 -5.31 -6.07 -8.60
CA THR A 348 -4.86 -7.05 -7.59
C THR A 348 -5.72 -8.32 -7.56
N ARG A 349 -6.74 -8.42 -8.44
CA ARG A 349 -7.61 -9.60 -8.55
C ARG A 349 -6.92 -10.69 -9.38
N ARG A 350 -6.94 -11.94 -8.90
CA ARG A 350 -6.37 -13.08 -9.64
C ARG A 350 -7.11 -13.29 -10.97
N LYS A 351 -6.37 -13.47 -12.08
CA LYS A 351 -6.89 -13.68 -13.46
C LYS A 351 -7.95 -14.80 -13.60
N ARG A 352 -8.04 -15.75 -12.65
CA ARG A 352 -9.00 -16.88 -12.67
C ARG A 352 -10.39 -16.58 -12.09
N GLU A 353 -10.53 -15.53 -11.26
CA GLU A 353 -11.77 -15.30 -10.49
C GLU A 353 -12.68 -14.24 -11.13
N HIS A 354 -12.18 -13.40 -12.05
CA HIS A 354 -12.96 -12.30 -12.62
C HIS A 354 -12.68 -12.04 -14.11
N HIS A 355 -13.75 -11.74 -14.85
CA HIS A 355 -13.71 -11.22 -16.22
C HIS A 355 -13.33 -9.72 -16.29
N GLY A 356 -13.01 -9.09 -15.15
CA GLY A 356 -12.68 -7.67 -15.06
C GLY A 356 -11.25 -7.39 -15.55
N ARG A 357 -11.12 -6.60 -16.61
CA ARG A 357 -9.85 -6.30 -17.31
C ARG A 357 -8.97 -5.23 -16.64
N GLY A 358 -9.22 -4.86 -15.37
CA GLY A 358 -8.50 -3.77 -14.70
C GLY A 358 -8.81 -2.37 -15.26
N LEU A 359 -9.99 -2.19 -15.86
CA LEU A 359 -10.38 -0.92 -16.51
C LEU A 359 -11.24 -0.01 -15.63
N GLY A 360 -11.93 -0.56 -14.62
CA GLY A 360 -12.96 0.19 -13.87
C GLY A 360 -12.42 1.41 -13.13
N LEU A 361 -11.35 1.24 -12.33
CA LEU A 361 -10.74 2.37 -11.61
C LEU A 361 -10.02 3.35 -12.54
N TYR A 362 -9.52 2.87 -13.69
CA TYR A 362 -8.99 3.75 -14.73
C TYR A 362 -10.09 4.68 -15.27
N PHE A 363 -11.28 4.14 -15.61
CA PHE A 363 -12.41 4.96 -16.04
C PHE A 363 -12.84 5.97 -14.96
N VAL A 364 -12.91 5.54 -13.70
CA VAL A 364 -13.21 6.45 -12.57
C VAL A 364 -12.25 7.64 -12.57
N ASN A 365 -10.94 7.38 -12.64
CA ASN A 365 -9.93 8.44 -12.64
C ASN A 365 -10.02 9.37 -13.86
N GLU A 366 -10.21 8.82 -15.06
CA GLU A 366 -10.33 9.64 -16.28
C GLU A 366 -11.63 10.47 -16.30
N ILE A 367 -12.73 9.94 -15.75
CA ILE A 367 -13.97 10.71 -15.58
C ILE A 367 -13.75 11.84 -14.58
N VAL A 368 -13.17 11.56 -13.41
CA VAL A 368 -12.90 12.59 -12.39
C VAL A 368 -12.00 13.70 -12.94
N LYS A 369 -10.90 13.33 -13.63
CA LYS A 369 -10.02 14.31 -14.28
C LYS A 369 -10.72 15.10 -15.38
N GLY A 370 -11.56 14.44 -16.18
CA GLY A 370 -12.36 15.10 -17.21
C GLY A 370 -13.28 16.16 -16.61
N TYR A 371 -13.87 15.86 -15.44
CA TYR A 371 -14.65 16.80 -14.62
C TYR A 371 -13.81 17.77 -13.80
N GLU A 372 -12.50 17.85 -14.01
CA GLU A 372 -11.54 18.67 -13.25
C GLU A 372 -11.68 18.49 -11.73
N GLY A 373 -12.14 17.30 -11.32
CA GLY A 373 -12.33 16.93 -9.95
C GLY A 373 -11.09 16.28 -9.35
N ARG A 374 -11.27 15.79 -8.12
CA ARG A 374 -10.23 15.06 -7.38
C ARG A 374 -10.78 13.74 -6.87
N ILE A 375 -9.93 12.71 -6.91
CA ILE A 375 -10.19 11.42 -6.26
C ILE A 375 -9.06 11.08 -5.31
N ASP A 376 -9.40 10.75 -4.07
CA ASP A 376 -8.48 10.27 -3.05
C ASP A 376 -8.91 8.89 -2.54
N VAL A 377 -7.94 8.12 -2.06
CA VAL A 377 -8.15 6.78 -1.50
C VAL A 377 -7.52 6.70 -0.13
N HIS A 378 -8.30 6.29 0.86
CA HIS A 378 -7.87 6.20 2.25
C HIS A 378 -8.11 4.80 2.80
N ASN A 379 -7.08 4.21 3.42
CA ASN A 379 -7.28 3.04 4.26
C ASN A 379 -7.88 3.51 5.58
N ILE A 380 -8.99 2.88 5.98
CA ILE A 380 -9.68 3.15 7.23
C ILE A 380 -9.26 2.10 8.24
N ASP A 381 -8.80 2.56 9.40
CA ASP A 381 -8.45 1.73 10.54
C ASP A 381 -9.50 1.83 11.64
N SER A 382 -9.73 0.71 12.34
CA SER A 382 -10.33 0.78 13.67
C SER A 382 -9.35 1.53 14.58
N GLN A 383 -9.84 2.41 15.45
CA GLN A 383 -9.01 3.14 16.40
C GLN A 383 -9.23 2.61 17.82
N PRO A 384 -8.18 2.53 18.66
CA PRO A 384 -8.37 2.33 20.08
C PRO A 384 -9.06 3.57 20.66
N THR A 385 -10.07 3.36 21.49
CA THR A 385 -10.91 4.43 22.01
C THR A 385 -11.36 4.06 23.42
N ARG A 386 -11.31 5.03 24.32
CA ARG A 386 -11.91 4.88 25.64
C ARG A 386 -13.34 5.40 25.57
N TYR A 387 -14.28 4.56 25.95
CA TYR A 387 -15.69 4.88 26.06
C TYR A 387 -16.10 4.96 27.53
N GLU A 388 -17.01 5.87 27.85
CA GLU A 388 -17.77 5.88 29.09
C GLU A 388 -19.21 5.49 28.76
N LEU A 389 -19.63 4.31 29.25
CA LEU A 389 -21.00 3.84 29.08
C LEU A 389 -21.81 4.21 30.33
N ARG A 390 -22.89 4.97 30.14
CA ARG A 390 -23.88 5.24 31.17
C ARG A 390 -25.16 4.50 30.85
N LEU A 391 -25.51 3.52 31.68
CA LEU A 391 -26.78 2.80 31.61
C LEU A 391 -27.76 3.43 32.59
N THR A 392 -28.87 3.99 32.08
CA THR A 392 -29.98 4.46 32.90
C THR A 392 -31.04 3.37 32.95
N LEU A 393 -31.39 2.90 34.15
CA LEU A 393 -32.39 1.84 34.35
C LEU A 393 -33.77 2.42 34.71
N GLN A 394 -34.85 1.66 34.46
CA GLN A 394 -36.23 2.11 34.76
C GLN A 394 -36.51 2.37 36.24
N ASN A 395 -35.69 1.82 37.15
CA ASN A 395 -35.79 2.04 38.59
C ASN A 395 -35.05 3.31 39.06
N GLY A 396 -34.48 4.10 38.13
CA GLY A 396 -33.69 5.30 38.44
C GLY A 396 -32.25 5.03 38.83
N GLU A 397 -31.79 3.77 38.77
CA GLU A 397 -30.40 3.41 38.99
C GLU A 397 -29.57 3.74 37.74
N GLU A 398 -28.42 4.37 37.94
CA GLU A 398 -27.45 4.65 36.88
C GLU A 398 -26.17 3.85 37.11
N ILE A 399 -25.72 3.16 36.07
CA ILE A 399 -24.47 2.40 36.08
C ILE A 399 -23.52 3.07 35.10
N VAL A 400 -22.35 3.48 35.57
CA VAL A 400 -21.31 4.11 34.73
C VAL A 400 -20.11 3.18 34.66
N GLU A 401 -19.76 2.76 33.45
CA GLU A 401 -18.71 1.78 33.19
C GLU A 401 -17.71 2.32 32.16
N PRO A 402 -16.43 2.49 32.52
CA PRO A 402 -15.40 2.80 31.55
C PRO A 402 -15.03 1.55 30.75
N VAL A 403 -15.00 1.69 29.44
CA VAL A 403 -14.66 0.64 28.49
C VAL A 403 -13.49 1.10 27.64
N GLU A 404 -12.38 0.39 27.69
CA GLU A 404 -11.24 0.66 26.83
C GLU A 404 -11.24 -0.31 25.65
N THR A 405 -11.05 0.21 24.43
CA THR A 405 -10.86 -0.64 23.25
C THR A 405 -9.40 -0.70 22.84
N THR A 406 -8.94 -1.91 22.57
CA THR A 406 -7.60 -2.21 22.07
C THR A 406 -7.70 -2.97 20.76
N ILE A 407 -6.64 -2.98 19.96
CA ILE A 407 -6.62 -3.66 18.67
C ILE A 407 -5.60 -4.80 18.75
N GLU A 408 -6.09 -6.03 18.72
CA GLU A 408 -5.26 -7.24 18.70
C GLU A 408 -5.46 -7.95 17.37
N ASP A 409 -4.36 -8.25 16.66
CA ASP A 409 -4.39 -8.83 15.31
C ASP A 409 -5.31 -8.06 14.33
N GLY A 410 -5.36 -6.74 14.52
CA GLY A 410 -6.20 -5.83 13.75
C GLY A 410 -7.70 -5.88 14.09
N ARG A 411 -8.15 -6.70 15.05
CA ARG A 411 -9.55 -6.75 15.48
C ARG A 411 -9.72 -5.97 16.79
N PRO A 412 -10.79 -5.16 16.91
CA PRO A 412 -11.05 -4.45 18.14
C PRO A 412 -11.52 -5.43 19.23
N ARG A 413 -10.94 -5.28 20.41
CA ARG A 413 -11.37 -5.89 21.67
C ARG A 413 -11.73 -4.79 22.66
N CYS A 414 -12.53 -5.13 23.65
CA CYS A 414 -12.93 -4.25 24.74
C CYS A 414 -12.55 -4.86 26.08
N GLN A 415 -12.11 -4.02 27.01
CA GLN A 415 -11.85 -4.39 28.40
C GLN A 415 -12.56 -3.41 29.34
N ALA A 416 -13.09 -3.94 30.45
CA ALA A 416 -13.50 -3.12 31.58
C ALA A 416 -12.26 -2.65 32.37
N ALA A 417 -12.40 -1.66 33.25
CA ALA A 417 -11.28 -1.02 33.97
C ALA A 417 -10.20 -1.97 34.54
N ASN A 418 -10.58 -3.17 34.99
CA ASN A 418 -9.67 -4.17 35.57
C ASN A 418 -9.84 -5.58 34.96
N GLY A 419 -10.34 -5.69 33.73
CA GLY A 419 -10.64 -6.96 33.07
C GLY A 419 -9.60 -7.38 32.03
N GLU A 420 -9.67 -8.65 31.59
CA GLU A 420 -8.95 -9.12 30.40
C GLU A 420 -9.62 -8.63 29.11
N PRO A 421 -8.87 -8.46 28.00
CA PRO A 421 -9.43 -8.02 26.73
C PRO A 421 -10.35 -9.08 26.12
N THR A 422 -11.64 -8.78 26.03
CA THR A 422 -12.65 -9.66 25.44
C THR A 422 -13.23 -9.05 24.15
N ARG A 423 -13.99 -9.85 23.40
CA ARG A 423 -14.70 -9.35 22.21
C ARG A 423 -15.94 -8.53 22.57
N THR A 424 -16.53 -8.80 23.72
CA THR A 424 -17.82 -8.24 24.11
C THR A 424 -17.86 -8.14 25.63
N LEU A 425 -18.26 -6.98 26.14
CA LEU A 425 -18.57 -6.78 27.56
C LEU A 425 -20.05 -7.02 27.80
N GLU A 426 -20.37 -7.65 28.91
CA GLU A 426 -21.73 -8.05 29.26
C GLU A 426 -22.09 -7.54 30.66
N TRP A 427 -23.25 -6.89 30.76
CA TRP A 427 -23.85 -6.49 32.03
C TRP A 427 -25.21 -7.15 32.18
N THR A 428 -25.50 -7.64 33.40
CA THR A 428 -26.80 -8.20 33.75
C THR A 428 -27.47 -7.30 34.79
N THR A 429 -28.62 -6.72 34.44
CA THR A 429 -29.36 -5.78 35.29
C THR A 429 -30.69 -6.37 35.75
N ARG A 430 -31.06 -6.13 37.01
CA ARG A 430 -32.34 -6.60 37.58
C ARG A 430 -33.54 -5.80 37.05
N SER A 431 -33.32 -4.52 36.77
CA SER A 431 -34.29 -3.60 36.19
C SER A 431 -34.04 -3.43 34.67
N PRO A 432 -35.09 -3.25 33.84
CA PRO A 432 -34.92 -2.99 32.42
C PRO A 432 -34.13 -1.71 32.15
N VAL A 433 -33.31 -1.72 31.10
CA VAL A 433 -32.57 -0.54 30.64
C VAL A 433 -33.53 0.43 29.96
N LEU A 434 -33.46 1.71 30.34
CA LEU A 434 -34.23 2.81 29.76
C LEU A 434 -33.45 3.50 28.63
N ALA A 435 -32.18 3.80 28.89
CA ALA A 435 -31.27 4.46 27.96
C ALA A 435 -29.83 3.98 28.16
N VAL A 436 -29.04 4.02 27.10
CA VAL A 436 -27.59 3.79 27.13
C VAL A 436 -26.92 4.97 26.44
N THR A 437 -26.15 5.73 27.20
CA THR A 437 -25.30 6.80 26.67
C THR A 437 -23.88 6.29 26.52
N VAL A 438 -23.32 6.39 25.32
CA VAL A 438 -21.93 6.02 25.02
C VAL A 438 -21.19 7.30 24.67
N ARG A 439 -20.17 7.64 25.47
CA ARG A 439 -19.32 8.81 25.22
C ARG A 439 -17.91 8.37 24.90
N ALA A 440 -17.38 8.76 23.75
CA ALA A 440 -15.98 8.52 23.40
C ALA A 440 -15.07 9.61 23.99
N ASP A 441 -13.81 9.26 24.24
CA ASP A 441 -12.79 10.20 24.69
C ASP A 441 -12.51 11.24 23.59
N GLY A 442 -12.59 12.53 23.94
CA GLY A 442 -12.48 13.65 23.00
C GLY A 442 -13.78 14.15 22.37
N GLU A 443 -14.94 13.52 22.63
CA GLU A 443 -16.26 14.03 22.26
C GLU A 443 -16.95 14.73 23.43
N ASP A 444 -17.41 15.98 23.23
CA ASP A 444 -18.08 16.78 24.26
C ASP A 444 -19.49 16.25 24.59
N THR A 445 -20.16 15.61 23.64
CA THR A 445 -21.50 15.05 23.78
C THR A 445 -21.51 13.56 23.47
N GLY A 446 -21.97 12.74 24.42
CA GLY A 446 -22.14 11.30 24.22
C GLY A 446 -23.42 10.97 23.45
N THR A 447 -23.39 9.88 22.70
CA THR A 447 -24.53 9.40 21.91
C THR A 447 -25.45 8.56 22.78
N THR A 448 -26.73 8.92 22.83
CA THR A 448 -27.72 8.21 23.65
C THR A 448 -28.63 7.36 22.78
N VAL A 449 -28.72 6.08 23.13
CA VAL A 449 -29.66 5.12 22.56
C VAL A 449 -30.80 4.94 23.55
N GLU A 450 -32.02 5.19 23.12
CA GLU A 450 -33.24 5.05 23.91
C GLU A 450 -34.21 4.06 23.25
N GLY A 451 -35.36 3.82 23.89
CA GLY A 451 -36.45 3.05 23.27
C GLY A 451 -36.30 1.53 23.38
N PHE A 452 -35.59 1.02 24.38
CA PHE A 452 -35.46 -0.41 24.61
C PHE A 452 -36.82 -1.09 24.90
N ALA A 453 -37.26 -1.96 23.98
CA ALA A 453 -38.50 -2.72 24.12
C ALA A 453 -38.42 -3.76 25.24
N LYS A 454 -39.58 -4.08 25.84
CA LYS A 454 -39.71 -5.03 26.97
C LYS A 454 -39.53 -6.50 26.57
N ARG A 455 -39.53 -6.82 25.27
CA ARG A 455 -39.40 -8.19 24.73
C ARG A 455 -38.60 -8.16 23.43
N GLY A 456 -37.97 -9.29 23.10
CA GLY A 456 -37.22 -9.46 21.86
C GLY A 456 -35.75 -9.03 21.98
N ARG A 457 -34.89 -9.66 21.17
CA ARG A 457 -33.49 -9.24 21.01
C ARG A 457 -33.46 -7.97 20.18
N GLN A 458 -32.75 -6.97 20.67
CA GLN A 458 -32.59 -5.68 20.02
C GLN A 458 -31.12 -5.38 19.81
N GLU A 459 -30.79 -4.74 18.69
CA GLU A 459 -29.43 -4.36 18.33
C GLU A 459 -29.43 -2.89 17.90
N PHE A 460 -28.48 -2.13 18.43
CA PHE A 460 -28.30 -0.71 18.14
C PHE A 460 -26.84 -0.49 17.75
N HIS A 461 -26.62 0.22 16.65
CA HIS A 461 -25.29 0.58 16.16
C HIS A 461 -25.01 2.05 16.49
N ASP A 462 -23.74 2.42 16.56
CA ASP A 462 -23.27 3.79 16.82
C ASP A 462 -23.98 4.84 15.93
N PRO A 463 -24.89 5.66 16.49
CA PRO A 463 -25.61 6.67 15.72
C PRO A 463 -24.75 7.87 15.30
N ALA A 464 -23.61 8.12 15.96
CA ALA A 464 -22.71 9.22 15.59
C ALA A 464 -21.96 8.93 14.28
N HIS A 465 -21.77 7.64 13.97
CA HIS A 465 -21.09 7.19 12.76
C HIS A 465 -21.98 6.20 11.98
N PRO A 466 -23.10 6.65 11.39
CA PRO A 466 -24.05 5.75 10.75
C PRO A 466 -23.42 5.00 9.56
N THR A 467 -22.50 5.60 8.82
CA THR A 467 -21.82 4.94 7.69
C THR A 467 -20.83 3.86 8.13
N ARG A 468 -20.24 4.02 9.33
CA ARG A 468 -19.14 3.19 9.86
C ARG A 468 -19.29 3.06 11.38
N PRO A 469 -20.26 2.28 11.86
CA PRO A 469 -20.56 2.24 13.28
C PRO A 469 -19.38 1.65 14.06
N ARG A 470 -18.85 2.39 15.05
CA ARG A 470 -17.65 1.98 15.82
C ARG A 470 -17.95 0.94 16.89
N TRP A 471 -19.21 0.85 17.31
CA TRP A 471 -19.67 -0.07 18.34
C TRP A 471 -21.11 -0.50 18.07
N ARG A 472 -21.49 -1.61 18.70
CA ARG A 472 -22.87 -2.08 18.78
C ARG A 472 -23.22 -2.40 20.23
N VAL A 473 -24.44 -2.03 20.60
CA VAL A 473 -25.10 -2.48 21.82
C VAL A 473 -26.18 -3.51 21.47
N ARG A 474 -26.17 -4.66 22.14
CA ARG A 474 -27.26 -5.63 22.07
C ARG A 474 -27.98 -5.71 23.40
N TYR A 475 -29.30 -5.73 23.35
CA TYR A 475 -30.14 -5.85 24.53
C TYR A 475 -31.04 -7.07 24.43
N ARG A 476 -31.03 -7.90 25.47
CA ARG A 476 -31.90 -9.08 25.62
C ARG A 476 -32.60 -9.01 26.97
N PRO A 477 -33.85 -8.53 27.00
CA PRO A 477 -34.63 -8.49 28.23
C PRO A 477 -35.00 -9.92 28.68
N LYS A 478 -34.77 -10.22 29.95
CA LYS A 478 -35.23 -11.46 30.62
C LYS A 478 -35.75 -11.10 32.02
N PRO A 479 -36.72 -11.85 32.57
CA PRO A 479 -37.23 -11.60 33.92
C PRO A 479 -36.10 -11.55 34.95
N LEU A 480 -35.93 -10.40 35.62
CA LEU A 480 -34.92 -10.14 36.66
C LEU A 480 -33.44 -10.31 36.23
N ALA A 481 -33.16 -10.48 34.94
CA ALA A 481 -31.80 -10.72 34.41
C ALA A 481 -31.65 -10.16 32.98
N ASN A 482 -31.92 -8.87 32.81
CA ASN A 482 -31.78 -8.21 31.52
C ASN A 482 -30.30 -8.13 31.14
N ARG A 483 -29.95 -8.61 29.95
CA ARG A 483 -28.57 -8.69 29.48
C ARG A 483 -28.31 -7.60 28.45
N LEU A 484 -27.33 -6.75 28.74
CA LEU A 484 -26.78 -5.77 27.81
C LEU A 484 -25.37 -6.21 27.38
N GLU A 485 -25.09 -6.19 26.09
CA GLU A 485 -23.77 -6.48 25.53
C GLU A 485 -23.26 -5.26 24.77
N PHE A 486 -21.99 -4.90 24.98
CA PHE A 486 -21.28 -3.92 24.16
C PHE A 486 -20.16 -4.61 23.38
N GLU A 487 -20.16 -4.43 22.05
CA GLU A 487 -19.18 -4.99 21.13
C GLU A 487 -18.58 -3.85 20.30
N PRO A 488 -17.28 -3.56 20.39
CA PRO A 488 -16.63 -2.68 19.43
C PRO A 488 -16.57 -3.35 18.06
N LEU A 489 -16.77 -2.58 17.01
CA LEU A 489 -16.91 -3.08 15.64
C LEU A 489 -15.65 -2.83 14.82
N ASP A 490 -15.27 -3.84 14.03
CA ASP A 490 -14.17 -3.75 13.08
C ASP A 490 -14.64 -3.03 11.81
N VAL A 491 -14.22 -1.77 11.69
CA VAL A 491 -14.55 -0.87 10.57
C VAL A 491 -13.40 -0.75 9.57
N ARG A 492 -12.43 -1.68 9.60
CA ARG A 492 -11.32 -1.63 8.66
C ARG A 492 -11.79 -1.81 7.23
N GLY A 493 -11.31 -0.93 6.37
CA GLY A 493 -11.74 -0.91 4.98
C GLY A 493 -11.01 0.13 4.17
N VAL A 494 -11.59 0.46 3.04
CA VAL A 494 -11.08 1.45 2.10
C VAL A 494 -12.19 2.45 1.83
N GLU A 495 -11.85 3.73 1.78
CA GLU A 495 -12.75 4.82 1.41
C GLU A 495 -12.20 5.52 0.17
N PHE A 496 -13.03 5.65 -0.85
CA PHE A 496 -12.79 6.51 -1.99
C PHE A 496 -13.54 7.82 -1.77
N GLU A 497 -12.85 8.95 -1.89
CA GLU A 497 -13.45 10.29 -1.84
C GLU A 497 -13.30 10.95 -3.20
N VAL A 498 -14.42 11.35 -3.80
CA VAL A 498 -14.49 12.01 -5.11
C VAL A 498 -15.13 13.38 -4.93
N ARG A 499 -14.44 14.43 -5.38
CA ARG A 499 -14.93 15.81 -5.36
C ARG A 499 -15.07 16.30 -6.80
N LEU A 500 -16.28 16.69 -7.18
CA LEU A 500 -16.58 17.25 -8.51
C LEU A 500 -17.14 18.67 -8.35
N PRO A 501 -16.60 19.68 -9.08
CA PRO A 501 -17.10 21.05 -8.96
C PRO A 501 -18.51 21.19 -9.54
N THR A 502 -19.40 21.82 -8.77
CA THR A 502 -20.77 22.13 -9.22
C THR A 502 -20.77 23.16 -10.36
N ALA A 503 -21.85 23.17 -11.14
CA ALA A 503 -22.06 24.12 -12.22
C ALA A 503 -21.90 25.58 -11.74
N ARG A 504 -22.45 25.91 -10.57
CA ARG A 504 -22.31 27.23 -9.96
C ARG A 504 -20.85 27.59 -9.67
N LYS A 505 -20.11 26.71 -8.99
CA LYS A 505 -18.69 26.92 -8.67
C LYS A 505 -17.85 27.14 -9.92
N ARG A 506 -18.14 26.42 -11.01
CA ARG A 506 -17.46 26.59 -12.31
C ARG A 506 -17.67 27.98 -12.88
N VAL A 507 -18.93 28.42 -12.97
CA VAL A 507 -19.30 29.76 -13.47
C VAL A 507 -18.68 30.86 -12.61
N ASP A 508 -18.72 30.73 -11.29
CA ASP A 508 -18.14 31.72 -10.37
C ASP A 508 -16.61 31.83 -10.51
N THR A 509 -15.93 30.69 -10.71
CA THR A 509 -14.48 30.66 -10.93
C THR A 509 -14.11 31.29 -12.27
N ALA A 510 -14.88 31.02 -13.33
CA ALA A 510 -14.70 31.65 -14.64
C ALA A 510 -14.92 33.17 -14.59
N GLY A 511 -15.93 33.62 -13.84
CA GLY A 511 -16.19 35.03 -13.59
C GLY A 511 -15.05 35.73 -12.84
N ALA A 512 -14.55 35.12 -11.76
CA ALA A 512 -13.43 35.66 -10.98
C ALA A 512 -12.12 35.73 -11.79
N ALA A 513 -11.86 34.75 -12.68
CA ALA A 513 -10.69 34.77 -13.56
C ALA A 513 -10.72 35.94 -14.57
N LEU A 514 -11.91 36.37 -15.00
CA LEU A 514 -12.06 37.53 -15.89
C LEU A 514 -11.84 38.86 -15.15
N GLU A 515 -12.24 38.98 -13.89
CA GLU A 515 -12.04 40.22 -13.10
C GLU A 515 -10.57 40.49 -12.73
N VAL A 516 -9.75 39.46 -12.55
CA VAL A 516 -8.31 39.61 -12.22
C VAL A 516 -7.46 39.89 -13.47
N GLY A 517 -8.03 39.71 -14.67
CA GLY A 517 -7.36 39.92 -15.95
C GLY A 517 -7.48 41.33 -16.57
N PHE A 518 -8.13 42.29 -15.89
CA PHE A 518 -8.32 43.68 -16.36
C PHE A 518 -7.46 44.71 -15.61
#